data_AF-A0A2E1KCA5-F1
#
_entry.id   AF-A0A2E1KCA5-F1
#
_cell.length_a   1.000
_cell.length_b   1.000
_cell.length_c   1.000
_cell.angle_alpha   90.00
_cell.angle_beta   90.00
_cell.angle_gamma   90.00
#
_symmetry.space_group_name_H-M   'P 1'
#
loop_
_entity.id
_entity.type
_entity.pdbx_description
1 polymer ?
#
loop_
_entity_poly.entity_id
_entity_poly.type
_entity_poly.pdbx_seq_one_letter_code
_entity_poly.pdbx_strand_id
1 'polypeptide(L)'
;MKNAKAKNISSSRRGFVTDAGAAAGFAAFAGLFSQGARAQTIEINAMGPTSEQSQAFAQLPDRPVTMVNLTKFSRDGAGAADYAQYSRDVGEILESIGAEVIFRGECRMTFIGGTEWDAIALVRYPNSRALLKMAQSSEYQAISGNRSSGLDGQMNLAVFES
;
A
#
# COMPACT_ATOMS: atom_id res chain seq x y z
N MET A 1 28.20 -19.38 -42.44
CA MET A 1 27.56 -20.52 -41.73
C MET A 1 27.77 -20.30 -40.24
N LYS A 2 26.76 -19.75 -39.56
CA LYS A 2 25.91 -20.39 -38.52
C LYS A 2 26.60 -20.67 -37.17
N ASN A 3 26.16 -19.91 -36.14
CA ASN A 3 25.81 -20.34 -34.77
C ASN A 3 26.95 -20.90 -33.86
N ALA A 4 26.99 -20.71 -32.53
CA ALA A 4 26.01 -20.22 -31.58
C ALA A 4 26.65 -19.99 -30.18
N LYS A 5 26.05 -19.04 -29.45
CA LYS A 5 25.68 -19.07 -28.02
C LYS A 5 26.77 -19.08 -26.94
N ALA A 6 26.85 -17.93 -26.28
CA ALA A 6 26.98 -17.82 -24.83
C ALA A 6 26.00 -18.75 -24.09
N LYS A 7 26.46 -19.39 -23.01
CA LYS A 7 25.58 -19.97 -21.98
C LYS A 7 26.00 -19.50 -20.59
N ASN A 8 25.05 -18.79 -20.02
CA ASN A 8 24.85 -18.36 -18.65
C ASN A 8 24.71 -19.56 -17.70
N ILE A 9 25.44 -19.59 -16.59
CA ILE A 9 25.13 -20.44 -15.43
C ILE A 9 25.35 -19.62 -14.14
N SER A 10 24.41 -18.74 -13.84
CA SER A 10 24.10 -18.39 -12.45
C SER A 10 23.43 -19.61 -11.82
N SER A 11 24.17 -20.38 -11.03
CA SER A 11 23.64 -21.51 -10.27
C SER A 11 22.49 -21.06 -9.37
N SER A 12 21.32 -21.62 -9.63
CA SER A 12 20.10 -21.56 -8.84
C SER A 12 20.38 -21.71 -7.34
N ARG A 13 20.08 -20.68 -6.54
CA ARG A 13 19.95 -20.74 -5.06
C ARG A 13 18.66 -21.48 -4.64
N ARG A 14 18.43 -22.69 -5.18
CA ARG A 14 17.34 -23.61 -4.77
C ARG A 14 17.92 -24.89 -4.19
N GLY A 15 18.80 -24.75 -3.21
CA GLY A 15 19.49 -25.87 -2.57
C GLY A 15 19.40 -25.86 -1.04
N PHE A 16 18.41 -25.21 -0.43
CA PHE A 16 18.31 -25.15 1.03
C PHE A 16 16.96 -25.59 1.62
N VAL A 17 16.08 -26.22 0.83
CA VAL A 17 14.86 -26.82 1.41
C VAL A 17 14.68 -28.22 0.86
N THR A 18 15.46 -29.14 1.41
CA THR A 18 15.12 -30.56 1.45
C THR A 18 15.47 -31.06 2.84
N ASP A 19 14.69 -30.65 3.84
CA ASP A 19 14.81 -31.23 5.17
C ASP A 19 13.43 -31.40 5.79
N ALA A 20 13.09 -32.63 6.16
CA ALA A 20 11.79 -33.00 6.71
C ALA A 20 11.44 -32.22 8.00
N GLY A 21 12.45 -31.68 8.69
CA GLY A 21 12.29 -30.80 9.85
C GLY A 21 11.66 -29.43 9.54
N ALA A 22 11.92 -28.86 8.37
CA ALA A 22 11.31 -27.59 7.96
C ALA A 22 9.80 -27.75 7.70
N ALA A 23 9.39 -28.89 7.14
CA ALA A 23 7.99 -29.22 6.88
C ALA A 23 7.21 -29.47 8.18
N ALA A 24 7.79 -30.18 9.16
CA ALA A 24 7.19 -30.40 10.47
C ALA A 24 7.04 -29.10 11.28
N GLY A 25 8.06 -28.23 11.24
CA GLY A 25 8.00 -26.90 11.87
C GLY A 25 6.94 -26.00 11.24
N PHE A 26 6.80 -26.03 9.91
CA PHE A 26 5.76 -25.29 9.20
C PHE A 26 4.35 -25.81 9.51
N ALA A 27 4.18 -27.13 9.64
CA ALA A 27 2.90 -27.74 10.01
C ALA A 27 2.48 -27.39 11.45
N ALA A 28 3.42 -27.42 12.41
CA ALA A 28 3.16 -26.97 13.78
C ALA A 28 2.81 -25.48 13.82
N PHE A 29 3.51 -24.64 13.05
CA PHE A 29 3.23 -23.21 12.92
C PHE A 29 1.86 -22.93 12.28
N ALA A 30 1.47 -23.69 11.25
CA ALA A 30 0.15 -23.59 10.63
C ALA A 30 -0.98 -24.03 11.57
N GLY A 31 -0.74 -25.05 12.40
CA GLY A 31 -1.70 -25.54 13.41
C GLY A 31 -2.02 -24.51 14.50
N LEU A 32 -1.11 -23.56 14.80
CA LEU A 32 -1.34 -22.50 15.78
C LEU A 32 -2.49 -21.55 15.38
N PHE A 33 -2.71 -21.34 14.08
CA PHE A 33 -3.67 -20.35 13.57
C PHE A 33 -4.96 -20.98 13.02
N SER A 34 -5.05 -22.31 12.94
CA SER A 34 -6.14 -22.98 12.22
C SER A 34 -7.47 -23.05 12.97
N GLN A 35 -7.49 -22.90 14.30
CA GLN A 35 -8.70 -23.15 15.11
C GLN A 35 -9.68 -21.96 15.24
N GLY A 36 -9.47 -20.84 14.55
CA GLY A 36 -10.36 -19.67 14.64
C GLY A 36 -10.54 -18.85 13.37
N ALA A 37 -10.02 -19.31 12.23
CA ALA A 37 -10.00 -18.51 11.01
C ALA A 37 -11.37 -18.49 10.31
N ARG A 38 -12.24 -17.54 10.70
CA ARG A 38 -13.28 -17.02 9.81
C ARG A 38 -12.90 -15.61 9.39
N ALA A 39 -12.20 -15.49 8.27
CA ALA A 39 -12.12 -14.21 7.58
C ALA A 39 -13.52 -13.88 7.05
N GLN A 40 -14.18 -12.88 7.66
CA GLN A 40 -15.39 -12.31 7.07
C GLN A 40 -14.96 -11.42 5.90
N THR A 41 -15.53 -11.66 4.72
CA THR A 41 -15.36 -10.78 3.56
C THR A 41 -16.17 -9.50 3.81
N ILE A 42 -15.54 -8.53 4.45
CA ILE A 42 -16.06 -7.17 4.55
C ILE A 42 -15.53 -6.41 3.33
N GLU A 43 -16.37 -5.62 2.67
CA GLU A 43 -15.92 -4.73 1.61
C GLU A 43 -15.10 -3.60 2.25
N ILE A 44 -13.77 -3.74 2.24
CA ILE A 44 -12.83 -2.86 2.96
C ILE A 44 -12.16 -1.79 2.07
N ASN A 45 -12.74 -1.51 0.89
CA ASN A 45 -12.12 -0.64 -0.10
C ASN A 45 -13.09 0.49 -0.52
N ALA A 46 -12.60 1.74 -0.56
CA ALA A 46 -13.26 2.85 -1.25
C ALA A 46 -12.27 3.75 -2.00
N MET A 47 -12.73 4.42 -3.07
CA MET A 47 -11.90 5.40 -3.81
C MET A 47 -11.71 6.74 -3.07
N GLY A 48 -12.60 7.05 -2.12
CA GLY A 48 -12.58 8.26 -1.30
C GLY A 48 -13.44 8.13 -0.05
N PRO A 49 -13.29 9.06 0.91
CA PRO A 49 -14.06 9.06 2.15
C PRO A 49 -15.52 9.48 1.95
N THR A 50 -16.39 9.10 2.88
CA THR A 50 -17.73 9.69 3.01
C THR A 50 -17.66 11.12 3.58
N SER A 51 -18.80 11.83 3.57
CA SER A 51 -18.91 13.15 4.20
C SER A 51 -18.62 13.09 5.70
N GLU A 52 -19.17 12.09 6.39
CA GLU A 52 -19.00 11.88 7.83
C GLU A 52 -17.54 11.57 8.17
N GLN A 53 -16.88 10.72 7.38
CA GLN A 53 -15.45 10.42 7.55
C GLN A 53 -14.59 11.66 7.34
N SER A 54 -14.90 12.47 6.33
CA SER A 54 -14.18 13.72 6.04
C SER A 54 -14.34 14.73 7.17
N GLN A 55 -15.55 14.87 7.71
CA GLN A 55 -15.83 15.77 8.83
C GLN A 55 -15.13 15.30 10.11
N ALA A 56 -15.14 14.00 10.41
CA ALA A 56 -14.42 13.44 11.55
C ALA A 56 -12.90 13.64 11.41
N PHE A 57 -12.35 13.43 10.21
CA PHE A 57 -10.93 13.65 9.93
C PHE A 57 -10.51 15.12 10.11
N ALA A 58 -11.37 16.07 9.70
CA ALA A 58 -11.15 17.51 9.90
C ALA A 58 -11.12 17.93 11.37
N GLN A 59 -11.77 17.16 12.25
CA GLN A 59 -11.84 17.40 13.70
C GLN A 59 -10.71 16.75 14.51
N LEU A 60 -9.80 16.01 13.86
CA LEU A 60 -8.63 15.45 14.55
C LEU A 60 -7.79 16.56 15.23
N PRO A 61 -7.15 16.26 16.39
CA PRO A 61 -6.28 17.20 17.08
C PRO A 61 -5.21 17.83 16.19
N ASP A 62 -4.84 19.08 16.49
CA ASP A 62 -3.80 19.83 15.75
C ASP A 62 -2.38 19.36 16.12
N ARG A 63 -2.04 18.18 15.65
CA ARG A 63 -0.73 17.56 15.86
C ARG A 63 -0.39 16.65 14.67
N PRO A 64 0.88 16.24 14.53
CA PRO A 64 1.28 15.34 13.47
C PRO A 64 0.41 14.08 13.42
N VAL A 65 -0.05 13.75 12.23
CA VAL A 65 -0.87 12.57 11.94
C VAL A 65 -0.20 11.78 10.82
N THR A 66 -0.07 10.47 11.02
CA THR A 66 0.46 9.57 10.02
C THR A 66 -0.69 8.87 9.32
N MET A 67 -0.75 9.00 8.00
CA MET A 67 -1.68 8.28 7.14
C MET A 67 -1.05 6.97 6.71
N VAL A 68 -1.66 5.86 7.13
CA VAL A 68 -1.35 4.52 6.62
C VAL A 68 -2.25 4.28 5.41
N ASN A 69 -1.67 4.20 4.22
CA ASN A 69 -2.40 4.01 2.97
C ASN A 69 -2.12 2.60 2.45
N LEU A 70 -3.17 1.80 2.31
CA LEU A 70 -3.15 0.50 1.65
C LEU A 70 -3.89 0.62 0.33
N THR A 71 -3.27 0.25 -0.78
CA THR A 71 -3.83 0.47 -2.11
C THR A 71 -3.92 -0.79 -2.94
N LYS A 72 -5.03 -0.92 -3.67
CA LYS A 72 -5.31 -1.97 -4.65
C LYS A 72 -5.19 -1.36 -6.05
N PHE A 73 -4.26 -1.86 -6.85
CA PHE A 73 -4.03 -1.34 -8.20
C PHE A 73 -5.12 -1.78 -9.16
N SER A 74 -5.48 -0.89 -10.09
CA SER A 74 -6.47 -1.21 -11.09
C SER A 74 -6.00 -2.29 -12.06
N ARG A 75 -6.92 -3.20 -12.41
CA ARG A 75 -6.71 -4.24 -13.43
C ARG A 75 -7.21 -3.84 -14.81
N ASP A 76 -8.03 -2.80 -14.91
CA ASP A 76 -8.70 -2.37 -16.15
C ASP A 76 -7.89 -1.31 -16.93
N GLY A 77 -6.59 -1.15 -16.64
CA GLY A 77 -5.72 -0.17 -17.28
C GLY A 77 -4.24 -0.30 -16.94
N ALA A 78 -3.51 0.83 -17.01
CA ALA A 78 -2.08 0.87 -16.69
C ALA A 78 -1.79 0.69 -15.19
N GLY A 79 -2.80 0.85 -14.33
CA GLY A 79 -2.82 0.42 -12.93
C GLY A 79 -1.60 0.89 -12.15
N ALA A 80 -0.69 -0.05 -11.86
CA ALA A 80 0.56 0.21 -11.15
C ALA A 80 1.43 1.32 -11.77
N ALA A 81 1.44 1.45 -13.11
CA ALA A 81 2.26 2.45 -13.78
C ALA A 81 1.71 3.88 -13.56
N ASP A 82 0.41 4.06 -13.66
CA ASP A 82 -0.26 5.34 -13.39
C ASP A 82 -0.13 5.72 -11.93
N TYR A 83 -0.35 4.75 -11.02
CA TYR A 83 -0.18 4.99 -9.60
C TYR A 83 1.27 5.34 -9.24
N ALA A 84 2.25 4.73 -9.91
CA ALA A 84 3.66 5.07 -9.73
C ALA A 84 3.98 6.48 -10.25
N GLN A 85 3.34 6.94 -11.33
CA GLN A 85 3.44 8.33 -11.80
C GLN A 85 2.86 9.29 -10.76
N TYR A 86 1.61 9.05 -10.32
CA TYR A 86 1.00 9.81 -9.23
C TYR A 86 1.89 9.88 -7.99
N SER A 87 2.48 8.75 -7.59
CA SER A 87 3.35 8.67 -6.41
C SER A 87 4.61 9.52 -6.51
N ARG A 88 5.13 9.76 -7.74
CA ARG A 88 6.25 10.69 -7.95
C ARG A 88 5.76 12.13 -7.81
N ASP A 89 4.70 12.47 -8.53
CA ASP A 89 4.21 13.85 -8.62
C ASP A 89 3.67 14.35 -7.27
N VAL A 90 2.97 13.49 -6.52
CA VAL A 90 2.47 13.85 -5.18
C VAL A 90 3.60 14.05 -4.18
N GLY A 91 4.76 13.40 -4.37
CA GLY A 91 5.92 13.54 -3.50
C GLY A 91 6.39 15.00 -3.38
N GLU A 92 6.45 15.71 -4.51
CA GLU A 92 6.84 17.13 -4.55
C GLU A 92 5.83 18.01 -3.79
N ILE A 93 4.54 17.71 -3.92
CA ILE A 93 3.47 18.43 -3.19
C ILE A 93 3.59 18.17 -1.69
N LEU A 94 3.81 16.91 -1.29
CA LEU A 94 3.96 16.52 0.12
C LEU A 94 5.12 17.28 0.79
N GLU A 95 6.28 17.33 0.14
CA GLU A 95 7.44 18.08 0.63
C GLU A 95 7.11 19.57 0.82
N SER A 96 6.40 20.17 -0.14
CA SER A 96 6.04 21.60 -0.09
C SER A 96 5.12 21.98 1.08
N ILE A 97 4.33 21.03 1.59
CA ILE A 97 3.38 21.25 2.71
C ILE A 97 3.93 20.76 4.05
N GLY A 98 5.21 20.35 4.10
CA GLY A 98 5.84 19.80 5.30
C GLY A 98 5.37 18.39 5.66
N ALA A 99 4.82 17.65 4.70
CA ALA A 99 4.53 16.23 4.86
C ALA A 99 5.73 15.37 4.46
N GLU A 100 5.83 14.18 5.04
CA GLU A 100 6.98 13.29 4.91
C GLU A 100 6.51 11.87 4.59
N VAL A 101 7.09 11.25 3.55
CA VAL A 101 6.90 9.83 3.28
C VAL A 101 7.83 9.02 4.19
N ILE A 102 7.31 8.49 5.29
CA ILE A 102 8.08 7.71 6.28
C ILE A 102 8.45 6.32 5.73
N PHE A 103 7.52 5.70 5.00
CA PHE A 103 7.67 4.34 4.51
C PHE A 103 6.85 4.13 3.24
N ARG A 104 7.37 3.29 2.34
CA ARG A 104 6.63 2.76 1.20
C ARG A 104 7.09 1.35 0.87
N GLY A 105 6.18 0.50 0.40
CA GLY A 105 6.52 -0.87 0.04
C GLY A 105 5.48 -1.54 -0.85
N GLU A 106 5.91 -2.57 -1.56
CA GLU A 106 5.03 -3.51 -2.24
C GLU A 106 4.54 -4.56 -1.23
N CYS A 107 3.23 -4.77 -1.18
CA CYS A 107 2.62 -5.78 -0.32
C CYS A 107 2.80 -7.16 -0.97
N ARG A 108 3.45 -8.09 -0.27
CA ARG A 108 3.79 -9.41 -0.83
C ARG A 108 2.75 -10.48 -0.53
N MET A 109 2.08 -10.38 0.61
CA MET A 109 0.97 -11.24 1.03
C MET A 109 0.29 -10.66 2.28
N THR A 110 -0.94 -11.08 2.54
CA THR A 110 -1.62 -10.85 3.80
C THR A 110 -1.41 -12.04 4.71
N PHE A 111 -0.60 -11.86 5.76
CA PHE A 111 -0.32 -12.94 6.71
C PHE A 111 -1.54 -13.28 7.58
N ILE A 112 -2.28 -12.25 8.03
CA ILE A 112 -3.55 -12.38 8.77
C ILE A 112 -4.49 -11.28 8.26
N GLY A 113 -5.70 -11.67 7.82
CA GLY A 113 -6.70 -10.74 7.27
C GLY A 113 -7.59 -11.40 6.23
N GLY A 114 -8.52 -10.63 5.65
CA GLY A 114 -9.47 -11.09 4.64
C GLY A 114 -9.29 -10.46 3.25
N THR A 115 -8.20 -9.72 3.00
CA THR A 115 -8.01 -8.96 1.76
C THR A 115 -6.55 -8.70 1.47
N GLU A 116 -6.17 -8.79 0.19
CA GLU A 116 -4.82 -8.52 -0.32
C GLU A 116 -4.68 -7.10 -0.87
N TRP A 117 -3.58 -6.44 -0.48
CA TRP A 117 -3.20 -5.11 -0.97
C TRP A 117 -2.01 -5.22 -1.91
N ASP A 118 -1.86 -4.28 -2.86
CA ASP A 118 -0.72 -4.29 -3.80
C ASP A 118 0.42 -3.38 -3.30
N ALA A 119 0.11 -2.28 -2.62
CA ALA A 119 1.12 -1.39 -2.03
C ALA A 119 0.68 -0.77 -0.71
N ILE A 120 1.68 -0.29 0.03
CA ILE A 120 1.53 0.45 1.29
C ILE A 120 2.40 1.72 1.28
N ALA A 121 1.87 2.81 1.84
CA ALA A 121 2.63 4.03 2.11
C ALA A 121 2.22 4.66 3.43
N LEU A 122 3.21 5.06 4.24
CA LEU A 122 3.01 5.86 5.45
C LEU A 122 3.48 7.28 5.17
N VAL A 123 2.55 8.24 5.31
CA VAL A 123 2.83 9.66 5.09
C VAL A 123 2.47 10.44 6.34
N ARG A 124 3.44 11.10 6.95
CA ARG A 124 3.24 11.99 8.09
C ARG A 124 2.87 13.37 7.57
N TYR A 125 1.76 13.91 8.04
CA TYR A 125 1.37 15.30 7.80
C TYR A 125 1.55 16.11 9.08
N PRO A 126 1.81 17.43 9.00
CA PRO A 126 1.85 18.30 10.18
C PRO A 126 0.56 18.25 11.01
N ASN A 127 -0.59 18.10 10.34
CA ASN A 127 -1.92 17.82 10.90
C ASN A 127 -2.88 17.34 9.80
N SER A 128 -4.10 16.93 10.16
CA SER A 128 -5.11 16.47 9.20
C SER A 128 -5.56 17.55 8.21
N ARG A 129 -5.56 18.82 8.64
CA ARG A 129 -5.94 19.96 7.77
C ARG A 129 -4.96 20.18 6.63
N ALA A 130 -3.67 19.88 6.82
CA ALA A 130 -2.68 19.96 5.75
C ALA A 130 -3.04 19.03 4.58
N LEU A 131 -3.44 17.79 4.88
CA LEU A 131 -3.93 16.84 3.87
C LEU A 131 -5.20 17.37 3.19
N LEU A 132 -6.20 17.83 3.95
CA LEU A 132 -7.45 18.34 3.38
C LEU A 132 -7.23 19.53 2.45
N LYS A 133 -6.36 20.47 2.86
CA LYS A 133 -5.98 21.62 2.03
C LYS A 133 -5.26 21.18 0.76
N MET A 134 -4.32 20.24 0.88
CA MET A 134 -3.64 19.65 -0.27
C MET A 134 -4.64 19.01 -1.24
N ALA A 135 -5.58 18.20 -0.75
CA ALA A 135 -6.58 17.53 -1.59
C ALA A 135 -7.49 18.50 -2.36
N GLN A 136 -7.65 19.74 -1.87
CA GLN A 136 -8.43 20.80 -2.52
C GLN A 136 -7.59 21.69 -3.46
N SER A 137 -6.26 21.56 -3.44
CA SER A 137 -5.37 22.40 -4.24
C SER A 137 -5.43 22.07 -5.73
N SER A 138 -5.25 23.08 -6.58
CA SER A 138 -5.15 22.91 -8.04
C SER A 138 -4.01 21.99 -8.44
N GLU A 139 -2.90 22.07 -7.72
CA GLU A 139 -1.68 21.29 -7.92
C GLU A 139 -1.97 19.80 -7.72
N TYR A 140 -2.69 19.45 -6.65
CA TYR A 140 -3.12 18.08 -6.43
C TYR A 140 -4.15 17.62 -7.46
N GLN A 141 -5.12 18.47 -7.81
CA GLN A 141 -6.15 18.12 -8.79
C GLN A 141 -5.57 17.86 -10.18
N ALA A 142 -4.47 18.53 -10.55
CA ALA A 142 -3.78 18.31 -11.82
C ALA A 142 -3.17 16.89 -11.94
N ILE A 143 -2.84 16.25 -10.81
CA ILE A 143 -2.19 14.93 -10.79
C ILE A 143 -3.11 13.80 -10.32
N SER A 144 -4.26 14.12 -9.73
CA SER A 144 -5.17 13.16 -9.08
C SER A 144 -5.77 12.15 -10.06
N GLY A 145 -5.82 12.47 -11.36
CA GLY A 145 -6.27 11.57 -12.42
C GLY A 145 -5.51 10.25 -12.46
N ASN A 146 -4.18 10.29 -12.32
CA ASN A 146 -3.31 9.10 -12.30
C ASN A 146 -3.57 8.20 -11.08
N ARG A 147 -3.96 8.80 -9.95
CA ARG A 147 -4.39 8.03 -8.78
C ARG A 147 -5.71 7.31 -9.06
N SER A 148 -6.67 8.02 -9.66
CA SER A 148 -7.99 7.49 -9.95
C SER A 148 -7.95 6.38 -11.01
N SER A 149 -7.11 6.50 -12.05
CA SER A 149 -6.91 5.44 -13.04
C SER A 149 -6.04 4.28 -12.51
N GLY A 150 -5.15 4.58 -11.56
CA GLY A 150 -4.20 3.60 -11.03
C GLY A 150 -4.78 2.63 -9.99
N LEU A 151 -5.95 2.92 -9.41
CA LEU A 151 -6.50 2.19 -8.27
C LEU A 151 -7.89 1.62 -8.54
N ASP A 152 -8.11 0.36 -8.14
CA ASP A 152 -9.45 -0.19 -7.87
C ASP A 152 -9.92 0.19 -6.45
N GLY A 153 -8.97 0.62 -5.63
CA GLY A 153 -9.21 1.51 -4.50
C GLY A 153 -8.25 1.27 -3.34
N GLN A 154 -8.66 1.59 -2.13
CA GLN A 154 -7.77 1.77 -1.00
C GLN A 154 -8.47 1.69 0.36
N MET A 155 -7.64 1.53 1.39
CA MET A 155 -7.99 1.77 2.79
C MET A 155 -6.95 2.67 3.41
N ASN A 156 -7.40 3.81 3.95
CA ASN A 156 -6.53 4.80 4.58
C ASN A 156 -6.89 4.94 6.06
N LEU A 157 -5.89 4.85 6.93
CA LEU A 157 -6.05 4.98 8.38
C LEU A 157 -5.25 6.18 8.87
N ALA A 158 -5.88 7.01 9.70
CA ALA A 158 -5.20 8.09 10.41
C ALA A 158 -4.73 7.56 11.77
N VAL A 159 -3.43 7.64 12.03
CA VAL A 159 -2.84 7.20 13.31
C VAL A 159 -1.98 8.29 13.93
N PHE A 160 -1.93 8.32 15.26
CA PHE A 160 -1.00 9.14 16.02
C PHE A 160 0.16 8.27 16.48
N GLU A 161 1.37 8.79 16.35
CA GLU A 161 2.54 8.17 16.98
C GLU A 161 2.45 8.31 18.50
N SER A 162 2.80 7.23 19.19
CA SER A 162 2.84 7.10 20.66
C SER A 162 4.20 7.48 21.23
#